data_AF-A0A4Q0SSU6-F1
#
_entry.id   AF-A0A4Q0SSU6-F1
#
_cell.length_a   1.000
_cell.length_b   1.000
_cell.length_c   1.000
_cell.angle_alpha   90.00
_cell.angle_beta   90.00
_cell.angle_gamma   90.00
#
_symmetry.space_group_name_H-M   'P 1'
#
loop_
_entity.id
_entity.type
_entity.pdbx_description
1 polymer ?
#
loop_
_entity_poly.entity_id
_entity_poly.type
_entity_poly.pdbx_seq_one_letter_code
_entity_poly.pdbx_strand_id
1 'polypeptide(L)' 'MQSSTIGIDLSKATFHLIGLSERRETVLRRKLSHKQLLIFTATGRRL' A
#
# COMPACT_ATOMS: atom_id res chain seq x y z
N MET A 1 14.58 5.12 -6.65
CA MET A 1 13.67 4.00 -6.35
C MET A 1 12.27 4.42 -6.78
N GLN A 2 11.86 4.11 -8.01
CA GLN A 2 10.53 4.45 -8.53
C GLN A 2 9.66 3.19 -8.44
N SER A 3 8.71 3.16 -7.51
CA SER A 3 7.71 2.09 -7.41
C SER A 3 6.61 2.36 -8.42
N SER A 4 6.41 1.48 -9.39
CA SER A 4 5.51 1.70 -10.53
C SER A 4 4.06 1.28 -10.29
N THR A 5 3.74 0.55 -9.21
CA THR A 5 2.36 0.18 -8.88
C THR A 5 2.19 -0.14 -7.39
N ILE A 6 1.08 0.34 -6.81
CA ILE A 6 0.65 0.02 -5.45
C ILE A 6 -0.66 -0.76 -5.52
N GLY A 7 -0.66 -2.02 -5.04
CA GLY A 7 -1.88 -2.81 -4.88
C GLY A 7 -2.43 -2.68 -3.46
N ILE A 8 -3.76 -2.57 -3.31
CA ILE A 8 -4.47 -2.59 -2.03
C ILE A 8 -5.48 -3.74 -2.06
N ASP A 9 -5.27 -4.74 -1.20
CA ASP A 9 -6.25 -5.79 -0.94
C ASP A 9 -7.25 -5.32 0.15
N LEU A 10 -8.54 -5.53 -0.10
CA LEU A 10 -9.64 -5.12 0.78
C LEU A 10 -10.22 -6.36 1.48
N SER A 11 -9.67 -6.75 2.63
CA SER A 11 -10.35 -7.70 3.53
C SER A 11 -11.25 -6.96 4.53
N LYS A 12 -12.10 -7.67 5.28
CA LYS A 12 -13.12 -7.08 6.19
C LYS A 12 -12.62 -5.95 7.10
N ALA A 13 -11.37 -5.98 7.56
CA ALA A 13 -10.82 -4.94 8.44
C ALA A 13 -9.31 -4.70 8.28
N THR A 14 -8.68 -5.33 7.29
CA THR A 14 -7.22 -5.30 7.09
C THR A 14 -6.90 -5.02 5.64
N PHE A 15 -5.93 -4.13 5.43
CA PHE A 15 -5.47 -3.73 4.10
C PHE A 15 -4.02 -4.13 3.90
N HIS A 16 -3.69 -4.71 2.75
CA HIS A 16 -2.32 -5.05 2.40
C HIS A 16 -1.80 -4.09 1.32
N LEU A 17 -0.81 -3.29 1.66
CA LEU A 17 -0.09 -2.42 0.74
C LEU A 17 1.08 -3.19 0.14
N ILE A 18 1.03 -3.44 -1.17
CA ILE A 18 2.08 -4.13 -1.91
C ILE A 18 2.73 -3.17 -2.90
N GLY A 19 4.03 -2.95 -2.76
CA GLY A 19 4.84 -2.20 -3.73
C GLY A 19 5.65 -3.15 -4.60
N LEU A 20 5.63 -2.90 -5.92
CA LEU A 20 6.39 -3.69 -6.89
C LEU A 20 7.56 -2.89 -7.48
N SER A 21 8.67 -3.60 -7.78
CA SER A 21 9.74 -3.10 -8.63
C SER A 21 9.32 -3.09 -10.10
N GLU A 22 10.11 -2.45 -10.95
CA GLU A 22 9.92 -2.51 -12.42
C GLU A 22 9.97 -3.94 -12.96
N ARG A 23 10.67 -4.85 -12.27
CA ARG A 23 10.74 -6.29 -12.59
C ARG A 23 9.58 -7.10 -11.99
N ARG A 24 8.57 -6.42 -11.43
CA ARG A 24 7.41 -7.01 -10.75
C ARG A 24 7.74 -7.82 -9.48
N GLU A 25 8.88 -7.54 -8.87
CA GLU A 25 9.25 -8.13 -7.59
C GLU A 25 8.59 -7.37 -6.45
N THR A 26 8.17 -8.06 -5.39
CA THR A 26 7.63 -7.40 -4.20
C THR A 26 8.74 -6.72 -3.42
N VAL A 27 8.72 -5.39 -3.35
CA VAL A 27 9.69 -4.57 -2.60
C VAL A 27 9.13 -3.97 -1.31
N LEU A 28 7.80 -4.01 -1.14
CA LEU A 28 7.12 -3.53 0.05
C LEU A 28 5.91 -4.41 0.33
N ARG A 29 5.73 -4.82 1.60
CA ARG A 29 4.51 -5.46 2.10
C ARG A 29 4.18 -4.88 3.47
N ARG A 30 3.10 -4.10 3.57
CA ARG A 30 2.65 -3.49 4.82
C ARG A 30 1.19 -3.80 5.08
N LYS A 31 0.87 -4.18 6.31
CA LYS A 31 -0.50 -4.35 6.79
C LYS A 31 -0.98 -3.03 7.40
N LEU A 32 -2.14 -2.54 6.99
CA LEU A 32 -2.75 -1.31 7.47
C LEU A 32 -4.14 -1.59 8.05
N SER A 33 -4.49 -0.86 9.10
CA SER A 33 -5.87 -0.73 9.58
C SER A 33 -6.65 0.26 8.70
N HIS A 34 -7.98 0.27 8.83
CA HIS A 34 -8.85 1.21 8.10
C HIS A 34 -8.46 2.67 8.33
N LYS A 35 -8.18 3.06 9.58
CA LYS A 35 -7.73 4.43 9.92
C LYS A 35 -6.41 4.78 9.22
N GLN A 36 -5.45 3.86 9.18
CA GLN A 36 -4.16 4.08 8.53
C GLN A 36 -4.29 4.19 7.01
N LEU A 37 -5.18 3.39 6.39
CA LEU A 37 -5.48 3.49 4.96
C LEU A 37 -6.11 4.85 4.62
N LEU A 38 -7.11 5.28 5.38
CA LEU A 38 -7.79 6.57 5.16
C LEU A 38 -6.80 7.74 5.25
N ILE A 39 -5.90 7.74 6.23
CA ILE A 39 -4.85 8.76 6.33
C ILE A 39 -3.97 8.74 5.08
N PHE A 40 -3.51 7.55 4.66
CA PHE A 40 -2.64 7.38 3.50
C PHE A 40 -3.27 7.88 2.19
N THR A 41 -4.55 7.58 1.94
CA THR A 41 -5.22 7.95 0.68
C THR A 41 -5.81 9.36 0.70
N ALA A 42 -6.30 9.85 1.84
CA ALA A 42 -7.01 11.13 1.91
C ALA A 42 -6.09 12.35 1.97
N THR A 43 -4.85 12.19 2.46
CA THR A 43 -3.95 13.34 2.67
C THR A 43 -2.77 13.42 1.70
N GLY A 44 -2.63 12.47 0.77
CA GLY A 44 -1.45 12.35 -0.11
C GLY A 44 -0.12 12.19 0.66
N ARG A 45 -0.19 12.01 1.98
CA ARG A 45 0.97 11.92 2.87
C ARG A 45 1.43 10.47 2.87
N ARG A 46 2.62 10.23 2.33
CA ARG A 46 3.23 8.89 2.37
C ARG A 46 3.42 8.45 3.83
N LEU A 47 3.01 7.21 4.09
CA LEU A 47 3.28 6.47 5.33
C LEU A 47 4.73 6.00 5.44
#